data_AF-A0A2P4Y3D8-F1
#
_entry.id   AF-A0A2P4Y3D8-F1
#
_cell.length_a   1.000
_cell.length_b   1.000
_cell.length_c   1.000
_cell.angle_alpha   90.00
_cell.angle_beta   90.00
_cell.angle_gamma   90.00
#
_symmetry.space_group_name_H-M   'P 1'
#
loop_
_entity.id
_entity.type
_entity.pdbx_description
1 polymer ?
#
loop_
_entity_poly.entity_id
_entity_poly.type
_entity_poly.pdbx_seq_one_letter_code
_entity_poly.pdbx_strand_id
1 'polypeptide(L)'
;METNGLREASRRGDLALVQRFVEGDNTQIDAGDVNGWTPLILTSWYGHLDVAQYLLDHGARVDVQDGGGSTALRFAASEGHVNILKLLIDRGAHVNTKDLNGWSPLLLASRAGHVDIVRCLLEHGVDVDARDGGGSSALRFAASEGRLEIVKLLTEVGSARVNQTELSGWTPLILASWYGHISVVRYLLNHGADVDAKDAGGSTALRFAAAEGRLKIAKLLVQHGSLSVNEPEMHGRTPLWFAVQNDHLQIAMWLLRIGAQPNAKTSAGSTPLMRICHSDNADEGIVKLFLDHGADANVSDNRGWTPLIHVCESGDPEVMEVLLANGADVNARDTEGSTALMHFCMSGEPNSGVVQVLADHGADVNARDKYDKTPLMIAASNGDLETTQLLLTLGADSSFIDKYMQTALDYATSNGHRQVQELFISSLNHAQLQPFDSSTTITTLTKWAIPPTEIEFGDFGLTKHIGGDFVGTWLDAEVAIKLYVAVPNADMSFDEQVTRWFGLRHPNVQKLYGAVREGYNLFVCEYMTNGSLEEYVEMITSHAEWDTTNVTTCLRYIYEAALGLQYLHE
;
A
#
# COMPACT_ATOMS: atom_id res chain seq x y z
N MET A 1 -30.64 -38.30 -39.64
CA MET A 1 -29.56 -39.17 -39.09
C MET A 1 -28.33 -39.16 -39.98
N GLU A 2 -28.48 -39.24 -41.31
CA GLU A 2 -27.36 -39.30 -42.27
C GLU A 2 -26.46 -38.05 -42.27
N THR A 3 -27.02 -36.84 -42.16
CA THR A 3 -26.22 -35.60 -42.07
C THR A 3 -25.40 -35.50 -40.77
N ASN A 4 -25.81 -36.16 -39.68
CA ASN A 4 -24.97 -36.31 -38.49
C ASN A 4 -23.88 -37.36 -38.73
N GLY A 5 -24.20 -38.43 -39.47
CA GLY A 5 -23.26 -39.50 -39.84
C GLY A 5 -22.10 -39.01 -40.70
N LEU A 6 -22.36 -38.20 -41.73
CA LEU A 6 -21.32 -37.63 -42.60
C LEU A 6 -20.33 -36.76 -41.80
N ARG A 7 -20.83 -35.89 -40.91
CA ARG A 7 -19.97 -35.05 -40.06
C ARG A 7 -19.13 -35.88 -39.10
N GLU A 8 -19.71 -36.90 -38.46
CA GLU A 8 -18.95 -37.77 -37.57
C GLU A 8 -17.88 -38.59 -38.31
N ALA A 9 -18.19 -39.09 -39.50
CA ALA A 9 -17.22 -39.78 -40.36
C ALA A 9 -16.09 -38.82 -40.77
N SER A 10 -16.42 -37.59 -41.15
CA SER A 10 -15.47 -36.54 -41.54
C SER A 10 -14.57 -36.10 -40.39
N ARG A 11 -15.12 -36.00 -39.16
CA ARG A 11 -14.39 -35.76 -37.92
C ARG A 11 -13.35 -36.85 -37.64
N ARG A 12 -13.73 -38.12 -37.87
CA ARG A 12 -12.86 -39.28 -37.62
C ARG A 12 -11.84 -39.54 -38.73
N GLY A 13 -12.02 -38.93 -39.91
CA GLY A 13 -11.20 -39.23 -41.08
C GLY A 13 -11.54 -40.55 -41.74
N ASP A 14 -12.75 -41.08 -41.54
CA ASP A 14 -13.18 -42.35 -42.15
C ASP A 14 -13.66 -42.11 -43.58
N LEU A 15 -12.71 -42.11 -44.52
CA LEU A 15 -12.99 -41.86 -45.94
C LEU A 15 -14.01 -42.85 -46.52
N ALA A 16 -13.95 -44.12 -46.14
CA ALA A 16 -14.88 -45.14 -46.65
C ALA A 16 -16.31 -44.85 -46.20
N LEU A 17 -16.49 -44.42 -44.95
CA LEU A 17 -17.80 -44.05 -44.45
C LEU A 17 -18.29 -42.72 -45.03
N VAL A 18 -17.39 -41.75 -45.25
CA VAL A 18 -17.70 -40.49 -45.96
C VAL A 18 -18.18 -40.79 -47.39
N GLN A 19 -17.47 -41.64 -48.14
CA GLN A 19 -17.84 -42.07 -49.49
C GLN A 19 -19.26 -42.65 -49.51
N ARG A 20 -19.54 -43.60 -48.61
CA ARG A 20 -20.86 -44.22 -48.50
C ARG A 20 -21.99 -43.23 -48.20
N PHE A 21 -21.72 -42.21 -47.38
CA PHE A 21 -22.73 -41.17 -47.11
C PHE A 21 -22.92 -40.23 -48.30
N VAL A 22 -21.85 -39.80 -48.96
CA VAL A 22 -21.91 -38.86 -50.10
C VAL A 22 -22.54 -39.51 -51.34
N GLU A 23 -22.31 -40.81 -51.57
CA GLU A 23 -22.92 -41.58 -52.67
C GLU A 23 -24.38 -41.95 -52.41
N GLY A 24 -24.88 -41.80 -51.18
CA GLY A 24 -26.27 -42.04 -50.82
C GLY A 24 -27.22 -40.96 -51.33
N ASP A 25 -28.47 -41.33 -51.62
CA ASP A 25 -29.48 -40.40 -52.12
C ASP A 25 -29.77 -39.28 -51.09
N ASN A 26 -29.80 -38.03 -51.58
CA ASN A 26 -30.23 -36.82 -50.84
C ASN A 26 -29.29 -36.31 -49.73
N THR A 27 -28.00 -36.66 -49.75
CA THR A 27 -27.02 -36.15 -48.77
C THR A 27 -26.74 -34.66 -48.95
N GLN A 28 -26.93 -33.89 -47.88
CA GLN A 28 -26.57 -32.48 -47.82
C GLN A 28 -25.10 -32.34 -47.39
N ILE A 29 -24.19 -32.26 -48.36
CA ILE A 29 -22.72 -32.29 -48.14
C ILE A 29 -22.21 -31.10 -47.29
N ASP A 30 -22.87 -29.95 -47.37
CA ASP A 30 -22.54 -28.74 -46.62
C ASP A 30 -23.38 -28.58 -45.32
N ALA A 31 -24.11 -29.62 -44.90
CA ALA A 31 -24.95 -29.52 -43.71
C ALA A 31 -24.11 -29.31 -42.43
N GLY A 32 -24.23 -28.12 -41.83
CA GLY A 32 -23.60 -27.75 -40.57
C GLY A 32 -24.26 -28.35 -39.32
N ASP A 33 -23.56 -28.32 -38.19
CA ASP A 33 -24.16 -28.55 -36.86
C ASP A 33 -24.83 -27.30 -36.27
N VAL A 34 -25.18 -27.37 -34.99
CA VAL A 34 -25.79 -26.24 -34.26
C VAL A 34 -24.89 -25.01 -34.23
N ASN A 35 -23.57 -25.20 -34.41
CA ASN A 35 -22.58 -24.15 -34.50
C ASN A 35 -22.16 -23.86 -35.95
N GLY A 36 -22.81 -24.48 -36.95
CA GLY A 36 -22.49 -24.33 -38.36
C GLY A 36 -21.29 -25.15 -38.84
N TRP A 37 -20.78 -26.12 -38.07
CA TRP A 37 -19.63 -26.91 -38.49
C TRP A 37 -19.99 -27.92 -39.58
N THR A 38 -19.51 -27.67 -40.80
CA THR A 38 -19.69 -28.57 -41.95
C THR A 38 -18.70 -29.74 -41.92
N PRO A 39 -18.94 -30.81 -42.70
CA PRO A 39 -17.96 -31.87 -42.93
C PRO A 39 -16.57 -31.35 -43.31
N LEU A 40 -16.50 -30.39 -44.24
CA LEU A 40 -15.24 -29.81 -44.70
C LEU A 40 -14.51 -29.02 -43.60
N ILE A 41 -15.26 -28.29 -42.75
CA ILE A 41 -14.71 -27.59 -41.59
C ILE A 41 -14.13 -28.58 -40.58
N LEU A 42 -14.86 -29.64 -40.23
CA LEU A 42 -14.39 -30.68 -39.31
C LEU A 42 -13.11 -31.32 -39.84
N THR A 43 -13.12 -31.74 -41.09
CA THR A 43 -11.93 -32.32 -41.72
C THR A 43 -10.73 -31.37 -41.72
N SER A 44 -10.96 -30.08 -41.97
CA SER A 44 -9.89 -29.07 -41.97
C SER A 44 -9.35 -28.77 -40.58
N TRP A 45 -10.16 -28.92 -39.53
CA TRP A 45 -9.71 -28.85 -38.14
C TRP A 45 -8.86 -30.07 -37.75
N TYR A 46 -9.34 -31.27 -38.09
CA TYR A 46 -8.71 -32.53 -37.65
C TYR A 46 -7.58 -33.04 -38.57
N GLY A 47 -7.40 -32.47 -39.77
CA GLY A 47 -6.25 -32.77 -40.62
C GLY A 47 -6.43 -33.92 -41.61
N HIS A 48 -7.66 -34.31 -41.97
CA HIS A 48 -7.91 -35.47 -42.86
C HIS A 48 -7.91 -35.07 -44.35
N LEU A 49 -6.73 -34.97 -44.95
CA LEU A 49 -6.54 -34.46 -46.32
C LEU A 49 -7.35 -35.22 -47.39
N ASP A 50 -7.37 -36.54 -47.32
CA ASP A 50 -8.07 -37.42 -48.25
C ASP A 50 -9.60 -37.22 -48.20
N VAL A 51 -10.15 -37.03 -47.01
CA VAL A 51 -11.56 -36.67 -46.82
C VAL A 51 -11.85 -35.28 -47.36
N ALA A 52 -10.98 -34.28 -47.13
CA ALA A 52 -11.19 -32.92 -47.64
C ALA A 52 -11.20 -32.91 -49.17
N GLN A 53 -10.24 -33.62 -49.77
CA GLN A 53 -10.12 -33.83 -51.21
C GLN A 53 -11.41 -34.43 -51.78
N TYR A 54 -11.88 -35.53 -51.18
CA TYR A 54 -13.09 -36.19 -51.61
C TYR A 54 -14.32 -35.29 -51.50
N LEU A 55 -14.51 -34.60 -50.37
CA LEU A 55 -15.65 -33.70 -50.17
C LEU A 55 -15.67 -32.57 -51.22
N LEU A 56 -14.53 -31.95 -51.50
CA LEU A 56 -14.42 -30.88 -52.50
C LEU A 56 -14.66 -31.39 -53.93
N ASP A 57 -14.17 -32.59 -54.26
CA ASP A 57 -14.42 -33.21 -55.57
C ASP A 57 -15.91 -33.56 -55.79
N HIS A 58 -16.67 -33.71 -54.70
CA HIS A 58 -18.11 -34.01 -54.73
C HIS A 58 -19.00 -32.80 -54.40
N GLY A 59 -18.47 -31.59 -54.59
CA GLY A 59 -19.27 -30.36 -54.58
C GLY A 59 -19.43 -29.69 -53.22
N ALA A 60 -18.66 -30.08 -52.19
CA ALA A 60 -18.59 -29.29 -50.96
C ALA A 60 -18.10 -27.87 -51.26
N ARG A 61 -18.79 -26.87 -50.71
CA ARG A 61 -18.45 -25.47 -50.93
C ARG A 61 -17.25 -25.07 -50.06
N VAL A 62 -16.21 -24.52 -50.70
CA VAL A 62 -14.93 -24.23 -50.05
C VAL A 62 -15.01 -23.17 -48.94
N ASP A 63 -15.85 -22.14 -49.11
CA ASP A 63 -15.96 -20.99 -48.21
C ASP A 63 -17.28 -20.97 -47.41
N VAL A 64 -17.82 -22.14 -47.05
CA VAL A 64 -18.92 -22.18 -46.07
C VAL A 64 -18.40 -21.69 -44.73
N GLN A 65 -19.14 -20.79 -44.12
CA GLN A 65 -18.84 -20.25 -42.80
C GLN A 65 -19.63 -20.99 -41.72
N ASP A 66 -18.97 -21.23 -40.59
CA ASP A 66 -19.65 -21.65 -39.36
C ASP A 66 -20.42 -20.47 -38.72
N GLY A 67 -21.08 -20.72 -37.59
CA GLY A 67 -21.82 -19.71 -36.84
C GLY A 67 -20.95 -18.56 -36.30
N GLY A 68 -19.63 -18.73 -36.26
CA GLY A 68 -18.66 -17.70 -35.91
C GLY A 68 -18.10 -16.94 -37.13
N GLY A 69 -18.50 -17.28 -38.36
CA GLY A 69 -17.95 -16.69 -39.58
C GLY A 69 -16.64 -17.34 -40.06
N SER A 70 -16.19 -18.44 -39.46
CA SER A 70 -14.96 -19.14 -39.82
C SER A 70 -15.16 -20.14 -40.96
N THR A 71 -14.21 -20.18 -41.90
CA THR A 71 -14.18 -21.14 -43.02
C THR A 71 -13.22 -22.29 -42.75
N ALA A 72 -13.30 -23.34 -43.56
CA ALA A 72 -12.35 -24.45 -43.57
C ALA A 72 -10.88 -23.99 -43.65
N LEU A 73 -10.60 -22.95 -44.46
CA LEU A 73 -9.24 -22.40 -44.63
C LEU A 73 -8.67 -21.84 -43.32
N ARG A 74 -9.50 -21.15 -42.52
CA ARG A 74 -9.08 -20.60 -41.23
C ARG A 74 -8.73 -21.69 -40.23
N PHE A 75 -9.49 -22.78 -40.20
CA PHE A 75 -9.22 -23.90 -39.32
C PHE A 75 -7.96 -24.66 -39.74
N ALA A 76 -7.76 -24.91 -41.04
CA ALA A 76 -6.50 -25.46 -41.54
C ALA A 76 -5.31 -24.56 -41.19
N ALA A 77 -5.48 -23.23 -41.25
CA ALA A 77 -4.46 -22.25 -40.87
C ALA A 77 -4.16 -22.23 -39.36
N SER A 78 -5.18 -22.34 -38.51
CA SER A 78 -5.05 -22.42 -37.04
C SER A 78 -4.30 -23.68 -36.60
N GLU A 79 -4.66 -24.82 -37.18
CA GLU A 79 -4.19 -26.13 -36.75
C GLU A 79 -2.91 -26.60 -37.46
N GLY A 80 -2.41 -25.84 -38.43
CA GLY A 80 -1.13 -26.13 -39.09
C GLY A 80 -1.20 -27.14 -40.23
N HIS A 81 -2.38 -27.40 -40.79
CA HIS A 81 -2.60 -28.39 -41.85
C HIS A 81 -2.26 -27.82 -43.24
N VAL A 82 -0.96 -27.69 -43.54
CA VAL A 82 -0.43 -27.08 -44.78
C VAL A 82 -1.02 -27.68 -46.06
N ASN A 83 -1.14 -29.01 -46.14
CA ASN A 83 -1.65 -29.66 -47.35
C ASN A 83 -3.15 -29.41 -47.56
N ILE A 84 -3.93 -29.33 -46.48
CA ILE A 84 -5.35 -28.97 -46.57
C ILE A 84 -5.48 -27.50 -46.95
N LEU A 85 -4.67 -26.62 -46.36
CA LEU A 85 -4.65 -25.20 -46.72
C LEU A 85 -4.39 -25.00 -48.22
N LYS A 86 -3.34 -25.65 -48.77
CA LYS A 86 -3.02 -25.61 -50.21
C LYS A 86 -4.17 -26.12 -51.06
N LEU A 87 -4.73 -27.28 -50.70
CA LEU A 87 -5.89 -27.84 -51.38
C LEU A 87 -7.07 -26.85 -51.41
N LEU A 88 -7.40 -26.24 -50.28
CA LEU A 88 -8.50 -25.26 -50.20
C LEU A 88 -8.23 -24.05 -51.09
N ILE A 89 -7.01 -23.51 -51.09
CA ILE A 89 -6.60 -22.39 -51.96
C ILE A 89 -6.69 -22.78 -53.45
N ASP A 90 -6.22 -23.98 -53.82
CA ASP A 90 -6.31 -24.52 -55.18
C ASP A 90 -7.78 -24.69 -55.64
N ARG A 91 -8.70 -24.90 -54.69
CA ARG A 91 -10.16 -24.93 -54.93
C ARG A 91 -10.85 -23.58 -54.80
N GLY A 92 -10.07 -22.49 -54.77
CA GLY A 92 -10.59 -21.13 -54.82
C GLY A 92 -10.99 -20.54 -53.48
N ALA A 93 -10.53 -21.09 -52.34
CA ALA A 93 -10.78 -20.49 -51.03
C ALA A 93 -10.25 -19.05 -50.97
N HIS A 94 -11.06 -18.15 -50.40
CA HIS A 94 -10.63 -16.77 -50.18
C HIS A 94 -9.63 -16.66 -49.02
N VAL A 95 -8.37 -16.34 -49.34
CA VAL A 95 -7.25 -16.22 -48.36
C VAL A 95 -7.43 -15.11 -47.31
N ASN A 96 -8.27 -14.11 -47.61
CA ASN A 96 -8.54 -12.95 -46.75
C ASN A 96 -9.84 -13.09 -45.94
N THR A 97 -10.36 -14.31 -45.77
CA THR A 97 -11.56 -14.56 -44.98
C THR A 97 -11.40 -14.11 -43.53
N LYS A 98 -12.45 -13.51 -42.96
CA LYS A 98 -12.50 -13.10 -41.56
C LYS A 98 -13.71 -13.69 -40.84
N ASP A 99 -13.52 -14.01 -39.56
CA ASP A 99 -14.61 -14.36 -38.67
C ASP A 99 -15.27 -13.10 -38.11
N LEU A 100 -16.27 -13.28 -37.26
CA LEU A 100 -16.97 -12.18 -36.59
C LEU A 100 -16.07 -11.33 -35.68
N ASN A 101 -14.93 -11.88 -35.26
CA ASN A 101 -13.92 -11.17 -34.45
C ASN A 101 -12.80 -10.57 -35.31
N GLY A 102 -12.91 -10.60 -36.63
CA GLY A 102 -11.95 -10.02 -37.57
C GLY A 102 -10.64 -10.81 -37.75
N TRP A 103 -10.46 -11.97 -37.11
CA TRP A 103 -9.26 -12.79 -37.31
C TRP A 103 -9.12 -13.16 -38.79
N SER A 104 -7.94 -13.50 -39.29
CA SER A 104 -7.76 -14.04 -40.64
C SER A 104 -6.90 -15.30 -40.60
N PRO A 105 -6.86 -16.12 -41.67
CA PRO A 105 -5.93 -17.25 -41.74
C PRO A 105 -4.48 -16.85 -41.41
N LEU A 106 -4.03 -15.70 -41.90
CA LEU A 106 -2.69 -15.18 -41.64
C LEU A 106 -2.47 -14.85 -40.16
N LEU A 107 -3.45 -14.22 -39.50
CA LEU A 107 -3.36 -13.89 -38.07
C LEU A 107 -3.28 -15.15 -37.20
N LEU A 108 -4.11 -16.15 -37.49
CA LEU A 108 -4.11 -17.44 -36.79
C LEU A 108 -2.78 -18.16 -36.95
N ALA A 109 -2.30 -18.32 -38.19
CA ALA A 109 -1.03 -18.99 -38.49
C ALA A 109 0.17 -18.26 -37.88
N SER A 110 0.16 -16.92 -37.89
CA SER A 110 1.24 -16.10 -37.33
C SER A 110 1.35 -16.22 -35.82
N ARG A 111 0.21 -16.23 -35.12
CA ARG A 111 0.16 -16.46 -33.67
C ARG A 111 0.58 -17.88 -33.30
N ALA A 112 0.04 -18.88 -34.01
CA ALA A 112 0.30 -20.29 -33.75
C ALA A 112 1.74 -20.72 -34.10
N GLY A 113 2.42 -20.01 -35.00
CA GLY A 113 3.80 -20.31 -35.38
C GLY A 113 3.94 -21.18 -36.63
N HIS A 114 2.90 -21.26 -37.47
CA HIS A 114 2.87 -22.13 -38.66
C HIS A 114 3.55 -21.45 -39.86
N VAL A 115 4.88 -21.54 -39.91
CA VAL A 115 5.74 -20.88 -40.92
C VAL A 115 5.33 -21.20 -42.36
N ASP A 116 5.09 -22.47 -42.68
CA ASP A 116 4.77 -22.90 -44.04
C ASP A 116 3.40 -22.43 -44.50
N ILE A 117 2.45 -22.28 -43.57
CA ILE A 117 1.14 -21.68 -43.85
C ILE A 117 1.28 -20.20 -44.12
N VAL A 118 2.04 -19.46 -43.30
CA VAL A 118 2.30 -18.03 -43.54
C VAL A 118 2.95 -17.83 -44.91
N ARG A 119 3.97 -18.61 -45.25
CA ARG A 119 4.62 -18.57 -46.56
C ARG A 119 3.64 -18.80 -47.70
N CYS A 120 2.82 -19.86 -47.60
CA CYS A 120 1.84 -20.19 -48.62
C CYS A 120 0.80 -19.07 -48.79
N LEU A 121 0.31 -18.47 -47.70
CA LEU A 121 -0.64 -17.35 -47.76
C LEU A 121 -0.02 -16.10 -48.42
N LEU A 122 1.24 -15.78 -48.10
CA LEU A 122 1.98 -14.67 -48.73
C LEU A 122 2.13 -14.86 -50.25
N GLU A 123 2.46 -16.08 -50.69
CA GLU A 123 2.57 -16.42 -52.11
C GLU A 123 1.24 -16.26 -52.87
N HIS A 124 0.10 -16.33 -52.17
CA HIS A 124 -1.25 -16.20 -52.73
C HIS A 124 -1.89 -14.82 -52.48
N GLY A 125 -1.09 -13.79 -52.20
CA GLY A 125 -1.56 -12.40 -52.15
C GLY A 125 -2.49 -12.08 -50.96
N VAL A 126 -2.26 -12.72 -49.81
CA VAL A 126 -2.95 -12.37 -48.56
C VAL A 126 -2.65 -10.92 -48.17
N ASP A 127 -3.63 -10.25 -47.58
CA ASP A 127 -3.46 -8.91 -46.99
C ASP A 127 -2.62 -9.03 -45.71
N VAL A 128 -1.36 -8.62 -45.81
CA VAL A 128 -0.36 -8.72 -44.73
C VAL A 128 -0.65 -7.77 -43.57
N ASP A 129 -1.27 -6.63 -43.88
CA ASP A 129 -1.62 -5.60 -42.90
C ASP A 129 -3.06 -5.79 -42.35
N ALA A 130 -3.71 -6.92 -42.68
CA ALA A 130 -5.01 -7.27 -42.15
C ALA A 130 -5.00 -7.32 -40.62
N ARG A 131 -6.07 -6.80 -40.01
CA ARG A 131 -6.24 -6.70 -38.55
C ARG A 131 -7.45 -7.46 -38.06
N ASP A 132 -7.35 -7.96 -36.83
CA ASP A 132 -8.50 -8.45 -36.07
C ASP A 132 -9.37 -7.30 -35.53
N GLY A 133 -10.48 -7.64 -34.87
CA GLY A 133 -11.37 -6.69 -34.22
C GLY A 133 -10.71 -5.91 -33.09
N GLY A 134 -9.59 -6.41 -32.55
CA GLY A 134 -8.69 -5.72 -31.64
C GLY A 134 -7.55 -4.99 -32.35
N GLY A 135 -7.68 -4.68 -33.65
CA GLY A 135 -6.68 -3.92 -34.39
C GLY A 135 -5.30 -4.58 -34.53
N SER A 136 -5.16 -5.87 -34.19
CA SER A 136 -3.88 -6.58 -34.14
C SER A 136 -3.50 -7.20 -35.49
N SER A 137 -2.27 -6.98 -35.96
CA SER A 137 -1.74 -7.58 -37.21
C SER A 137 -0.99 -8.90 -37.00
N ALA A 138 -0.64 -9.54 -38.11
CA ALA A 138 0.17 -10.75 -38.13
C ALA A 138 1.56 -10.51 -37.52
N LEU A 139 2.16 -9.35 -37.82
CA LEU A 139 3.49 -8.99 -37.32
C LEU A 139 3.46 -8.79 -35.80
N ARG A 140 2.40 -8.20 -35.26
CA ARG A 140 2.17 -8.07 -33.83
C ARG A 140 2.13 -9.44 -33.14
N PHE A 141 1.30 -10.36 -33.62
CA PHE A 141 1.19 -11.70 -33.01
C PHE A 141 2.51 -12.47 -33.11
N ALA A 142 3.16 -12.43 -34.27
CA ALA A 142 4.45 -13.09 -34.45
C ALA A 142 5.52 -12.51 -33.50
N ALA A 143 5.52 -11.20 -33.29
CA ALA A 143 6.46 -10.55 -32.38
C ALA A 143 6.18 -10.84 -30.90
N SER A 144 4.92 -10.82 -30.46
CA SER A 144 4.55 -11.13 -29.08
C SER A 144 4.78 -12.61 -28.71
N GLU A 145 4.65 -13.51 -29.69
CA GLU A 145 4.85 -14.96 -29.51
C GLU A 145 6.29 -15.42 -29.85
N GLY A 146 7.19 -14.49 -30.19
CA GLY A 146 8.60 -14.81 -30.43
C GLY A 146 8.87 -15.58 -31.73
N ARG A 147 7.96 -15.54 -32.70
CA ARG A 147 8.02 -16.29 -33.96
C ARG A 147 8.95 -15.61 -34.98
N LEU A 148 10.26 -15.67 -34.74
CA LEU A 148 11.26 -14.97 -35.57
C LEU A 148 11.14 -15.26 -37.07
N GLU A 149 10.97 -16.51 -37.47
CA GLU A 149 10.88 -16.86 -38.90
C GLU A 149 9.62 -16.28 -39.55
N ILE A 150 8.52 -16.15 -38.81
CA ILE A 150 7.31 -15.49 -39.30
C ILE A 150 7.52 -13.98 -39.38
N VAL A 151 8.17 -13.37 -38.38
CA VAL A 151 8.54 -11.94 -38.43
C VAL A 151 9.37 -11.64 -39.69
N LYS A 152 10.35 -12.49 -40.03
CA LYS A 152 11.15 -12.39 -41.26
C LYS A 152 10.28 -12.48 -42.51
N LEU A 153 9.43 -13.51 -42.61
CA LEU A 153 8.55 -13.69 -43.77
C LEU A 153 7.63 -12.48 -43.98
N LEU A 154 6.99 -12.00 -42.91
CA LEU A 154 6.07 -10.88 -42.99
C LEU A 154 6.78 -9.59 -43.43
N THR A 155 8.02 -9.35 -42.99
CA THR A 155 8.76 -8.12 -43.30
C THR A 155 9.48 -8.18 -44.65
N GLU A 156 10.15 -9.29 -44.97
CA GLU A 156 10.95 -9.45 -46.20
C GLU A 156 10.10 -9.76 -47.43
N VAL A 157 9.10 -10.64 -47.27
CA VAL A 157 8.22 -11.07 -48.38
C VAL A 157 6.92 -10.29 -48.35
N GLY A 158 6.29 -10.19 -47.17
CA GLY A 158 5.00 -9.52 -47.02
C GLY A 158 5.06 -7.99 -47.02
N SER A 159 6.25 -7.39 -46.93
CA SER A 159 6.44 -5.94 -46.81
C SER A 159 5.67 -5.31 -45.62
N ALA A 160 5.47 -6.08 -44.54
CA ALA A 160 4.78 -5.62 -43.34
C ALA A 160 5.46 -4.39 -42.74
N ARG A 161 4.66 -3.42 -42.30
CA ARG A 161 5.15 -2.16 -41.72
C ARG A 161 5.68 -2.37 -40.29
N VAL A 162 7.00 -2.41 -40.13
CA VAL A 162 7.69 -2.68 -38.85
C VAL A 162 7.30 -1.71 -37.71
N ASN A 163 7.04 -0.45 -38.03
CA ASN A 163 6.69 0.61 -37.07
C ASN A 163 5.19 0.89 -36.97
N GLN A 164 4.36 0.09 -37.63
CA GLN A 164 2.93 0.33 -37.58
C GLN A 164 2.45 0.11 -36.15
N THR A 165 1.96 1.20 -35.55
CA THR A 165 1.33 1.15 -34.25
C THR A 165 -0.09 0.63 -34.40
N GLU A 166 -0.48 -0.17 -33.41
CA GLU A 166 -1.81 -0.76 -33.31
C GLU A 166 -2.51 -0.22 -32.05
N LEU A 167 -3.46 -0.96 -31.47
CA LEU A 167 -4.19 -0.48 -30.29
C LEU A 167 -3.25 0.09 -29.22
N SER A 168 -3.61 1.27 -28.72
CA SER A 168 -2.89 1.98 -27.67
C SER A 168 -1.41 2.25 -27.99
N GLY A 169 -1.01 2.34 -29.26
CA GLY A 169 0.35 2.74 -29.66
C GLY A 169 1.42 1.65 -29.56
N TRP A 170 1.03 0.40 -29.29
CA TRP A 170 1.99 -0.70 -29.11
C TRP A 170 2.63 -1.14 -30.43
N THR A 171 3.96 -1.07 -30.50
CA THR A 171 4.73 -1.57 -31.65
C THR A 171 5.13 -3.04 -31.47
N PRO A 172 5.45 -3.76 -32.56
CA PRO A 172 6.05 -5.09 -32.49
C PRO A 172 7.32 -5.15 -31.62
N LEU A 173 8.14 -4.08 -31.65
CA LEU A 173 9.35 -3.97 -30.84
C LEU A 173 9.04 -3.90 -29.34
N ILE A 174 8.03 -3.11 -28.94
CA ILE A 174 7.59 -3.02 -27.55
C ILE A 174 7.14 -4.39 -27.04
N LEU A 175 6.31 -5.11 -27.81
CA LEU A 175 5.81 -6.43 -27.43
C LEU A 175 6.92 -7.46 -27.29
N ALA A 176 7.81 -7.56 -28.28
CA ALA A 176 8.94 -8.47 -28.22
C ALA A 176 9.87 -8.14 -27.03
N SER A 177 9.97 -6.86 -26.66
CA SER A 177 10.75 -6.41 -25.50
C SER A 177 10.09 -6.77 -24.16
N TRP A 178 8.77 -6.62 -24.03
CA TRP A 178 8.00 -7.09 -22.86
C TRP A 178 8.18 -8.59 -22.67
N TYR A 179 7.82 -9.38 -23.68
CA TYR A 179 7.80 -10.84 -23.57
C TYR A 179 9.20 -11.49 -23.59
N GLY A 180 10.26 -10.71 -23.81
CA GLY A 180 11.64 -11.20 -23.67
C GLY A 180 12.23 -11.86 -24.93
N HIS A 181 11.64 -11.64 -26.11
CA HIS A 181 12.02 -12.29 -27.37
C HIS A 181 13.23 -11.61 -28.03
N ILE A 182 14.42 -11.79 -27.46
CA ILE A 182 15.64 -11.08 -27.87
C ILE A 182 15.98 -11.23 -29.37
N SER A 183 15.74 -12.39 -29.96
CA SER A 183 16.03 -12.62 -31.38
C SER A 183 15.11 -11.83 -32.29
N VAL A 184 13.84 -11.67 -31.90
CA VAL A 184 12.87 -10.82 -32.60
C VAL A 184 13.24 -9.35 -32.41
N VAL A 185 13.54 -8.91 -31.19
CA VAL A 185 13.99 -7.53 -30.91
C VAL A 185 15.19 -7.17 -31.81
N ARG A 186 16.22 -8.01 -31.84
CA ARG A 186 17.40 -7.80 -32.69
C ARG A 186 17.05 -7.67 -34.15
N TYR A 187 16.17 -8.55 -34.64
CA TYR A 187 15.75 -8.52 -36.02
C TYR A 187 15.00 -7.23 -36.35
N LEU A 188 14.00 -6.85 -35.55
CA LEU A 188 13.21 -5.64 -35.75
C LEU A 188 14.08 -4.38 -35.76
N LEU A 189 15.03 -4.25 -34.82
CA LEU A 189 15.97 -3.12 -34.77
C LEU A 189 16.86 -3.03 -36.01
N ASN A 190 17.32 -4.17 -36.53
CA ASN A 190 18.10 -4.22 -37.78
C ASN A 190 17.27 -3.87 -39.02
N HIS A 191 15.94 -3.93 -38.93
CA HIS A 191 15.01 -3.70 -40.05
C HIS A 191 14.19 -2.42 -39.84
N GLY A 192 14.77 -1.43 -39.17
CA GLY A 192 14.22 -0.07 -39.11
C GLY A 192 13.10 0.12 -38.08
N ALA A 193 12.98 -0.77 -37.09
CA ALA A 193 12.12 -0.51 -35.94
C ALA A 193 12.59 0.77 -35.22
N ASP A 194 11.65 1.68 -34.96
CA ASP A 194 11.89 2.87 -34.17
C ASP A 194 12.09 2.45 -32.70
N VAL A 195 13.34 2.56 -32.25
CA VAL A 195 13.80 2.10 -30.94
C VAL A 195 13.11 2.82 -29.78
N ASP A 196 12.73 4.09 -29.99
CA ASP A 196 12.14 4.97 -28.99
C ASP A 196 10.66 5.28 -29.28
N ALA A 197 10.03 4.50 -30.15
CA ALA A 197 8.58 4.57 -30.35
C ALA A 197 7.84 4.43 -29.02
N LYS A 198 6.87 5.32 -28.80
CA LYS A 198 6.08 5.40 -27.58
C LYS A 198 4.70 4.79 -27.78
N ASP A 199 4.23 4.05 -26.79
CA ASP A 199 2.82 3.68 -26.69
C ASP A 199 1.95 4.90 -26.30
N ALA A 200 0.63 4.72 -26.19
CA ALA A 200 -0.30 5.80 -25.82
C ALA A 200 -0.07 6.35 -24.41
N GLY A 201 0.60 5.59 -23.52
CA GLY A 201 1.00 6.03 -22.19
C GLY A 201 2.38 6.70 -22.16
N GLY A 202 3.05 6.87 -23.31
CA GLY A 202 4.40 7.44 -23.39
C GLY A 202 5.52 6.45 -23.12
N SER A 203 5.23 5.14 -23.04
CA SER A 203 6.21 4.10 -22.72
C SER A 203 6.98 3.62 -23.94
N THR A 204 8.31 3.49 -23.80
CA THR A 204 9.20 2.92 -24.83
C THR A 204 9.51 1.45 -24.57
N ALA A 205 10.08 0.76 -25.56
CA ALA A 205 10.56 -0.62 -25.41
C ALA A 205 11.58 -0.78 -24.26
N LEU A 206 12.42 0.23 -24.02
CA LEU A 206 13.39 0.22 -22.93
C LEU A 206 12.70 0.19 -21.56
N ARG A 207 11.61 0.95 -21.39
CA ARG A 207 10.80 0.95 -20.17
C ARG A 207 10.20 -0.44 -19.88
N PHE A 208 9.62 -1.09 -20.89
CA PHE A 208 9.07 -2.45 -20.74
C PHE A 208 10.17 -3.48 -20.44
N ALA A 209 11.32 -3.39 -21.12
CA ALA A 209 12.46 -4.26 -20.83
C ALA A 209 12.98 -4.07 -19.38
N ALA A 210 12.96 -2.84 -18.87
CA ALA A 210 13.31 -2.52 -17.48
C ALA A 210 12.31 -3.09 -16.48
N ALA A 211 11.01 -2.90 -16.72
CA ALA A 211 9.93 -3.43 -15.89
C ALA A 211 9.91 -4.96 -15.80
N GLU A 212 10.47 -5.65 -16.78
CA GLU A 212 10.44 -7.12 -16.90
C GLU A 212 11.82 -7.77 -16.72
N GLY A 213 12.81 -6.99 -16.28
CA GLY A 213 14.15 -7.49 -15.95
C GLY A 213 14.94 -8.00 -17.17
N ARG A 214 14.58 -7.57 -18.37
CA ARG A 214 15.15 -8.05 -19.65
C ARG A 214 16.47 -7.33 -19.97
N LEU A 215 17.48 -7.50 -19.11
CA LEU A 215 18.77 -6.80 -19.20
C LEU A 215 19.45 -6.90 -20.58
N LYS A 216 19.41 -8.08 -21.21
CA LYS A 216 20.01 -8.28 -22.53
C LYS A 216 19.28 -7.48 -23.63
N ILE A 217 17.95 -7.35 -23.52
CA ILE A 217 17.13 -6.55 -24.44
C ILE A 217 17.37 -5.07 -24.19
N ALA A 218 17.37 -4.62 -22.93
CA ALA A 218 17.66 -3.22 -22.60
C ALA A 218 19.02 -2.76 -23.13
N LYS A 219 20.07 -3.58 -22.95
CA LYS A 219 21.40 -3.35 -23.54
C LYS A 219 21.34 -3.26 -25.06
N LEU A 220 20.58 -4.15 -25.70
CA LEU A 220 20.44 -4.16 -27.15
C LEU A 220 19.73 -2.89 -27.66
N LEU A 221 18.66 -2.43 -26.98
CA LEU A 221 17.96 -1.20 -27.34
C LEU A 221 18.89 0.02 -27.27
N VAL A 222 19.67 0.15 -26.19
CA VAL A 222 20.66 1.24 -26.04
C VAL A 222 21.77 1.14 -27.09
N GLN A 223 22.25 -0.07 -27.42
CA GLN A 223 23.23 -0.28 -28.51
C GLN A 223 22.70 0.17 -29.88
N HIS A 224 21.39 0.07 -30.10
CA HIS A 224 20.71 0.55 -31.30
C HIS A 224 20.28 2.03 -31.22
N GLY A 225 20.80 2.78 -30.25
CA GLY A 225 20.63 4.22 -30.17
C GLY A 225 19.43 4.71 -29.37
N SER A 226 18.83 3.87 -28.50
CA SER A 226 17.82 4.37 -27.56
C SER A 226 18.39 5.48 -26.68
N LEU A 227 17.76 6.66 -26.74
CA LEU A 227 18.12 7.82 -25.91
C LEU A 227 17.16 7.97 -24.72
N SER A 228 16.10 7.16 -24.70
CA SER A 228 14.98 7.25 -23.76
C SER A 228 15.27 6.63 -22.38
N VAL A 229 16.51 6.73 -21.88
CA VAL A 229 16.90 6.22 -20.54
C VAL A 229 16.17 6.97 -19.42
N ASN A 230 15.90 8.25 -19.62
CA ASN A 230 15.31 9.16 -18.64
C ASN A 230 13.92 9.66 -19.01
N GLU A 231 13.39 9.23 -20.16
CA GLU A 231 12.08 9.65 -20.63
C GLU A 231 10.99 9.01 -19.77
N PRO A 232 10.15 9.80 -19.08
CA PRO A 232 9.09 9.26 -18.26
C PRO A 232 7.85 8.90 -19.11
N GLU A 233 7.08 7.92 -18.64
CA GLU A 233 5.71 7.71 -19.11
C GLU A 233 4.74 8.74 -18.48
N MET A 234 3.46 8.67 -18.83
CA MET A 234 2.44 9.67 -18.47
C MET A 234 2.29 9.96 -16.96
N HIS A 235 2.70 9.06 -16.07
CA HIS A 235 2.71 9.26 -14.62
C HIS A 235 4.09 9.66 -14.06
N GLY A 236 5.01 10.12 -14.91
CA GLY A 236 6.34 10.57 -14.49
C GLY A 236 7.32 9.44 -14.16
N ARG A 237 6.98 8.17 -14.42
CA ARG A 237 7.85 7.02 -14.09
C ARG A 237 8.84 6.74 -15.21
N THR A 238 10.12 6.67 -14.87
CA THR A 238 11.22 6.34 -15.80
C THR A 238 11.46 4.83 -15.88
N PRO A 239 12.22 4.33 -16.87
CA PRO A 239 12.67 2.93 -16.89
C PRO A 239 13.35 2.50 -15.57
N LEU A 240 14.14 3.37 -14.95
CA LEU A 240 14.78 3.11 -13.65
C LEU A 240 13.75 2.88 -12.54
N TRP A 241 12.69 3.70 -12.49
CA TRP A 241 11.62 3.55 -11.52
C TRP A 241 10.93 2.18 -11.62
N PHE A 242 10.63 1.72 -12.85
CA PHE A 242 10.02 0.40 -13.05
C PHE A 242 10.95 -0.76 -12.71
N ALA A 243 12.25 -0.64 -13.04
CA ALA A 243 13.23 -1.64 -12.64
C ALA A 243 13.30 -1.81 -11.12
N VAL A 244 13.22 -0.70 -10.37
CA VAL A 244 13.19 -0.72 -8.91
C VAL A 244 11.88 -1.31 -8.39
N GLN A 245 10.73 -0.82 -8.87
CA GLN A 245 9.41 -1.25 -8.42
C GLN A 245 9.18 -2.76 -8.53
N ASN A 246 9.75 -3.39 -9.56
CA ASN A 246 9.59 -4.81 -9.84
C ASN A 246 10.81 -5.65 -9.41
N ASP A 247 11.67 -5.10 -8.55
CA ASP A 247 12.83 -5.79 -7.98
C ASP A 247 13.79 -6.37 -9.05
N HIS A 248 14.07 -5.56 -10.07
CA HIS A 248 14.99 -5.89 -11.16
C HIS A 248 16.31 -5.12 -11.00
N LEU A 249 17.00 -5.38 -9.90
CA LEU A 249 18.17 -4.62 -9.46
C LEU A 249 19.34 -4.64 -10.45
N GLN A 250 19.55 -5.74 -11.17
CA GLN A 250 20.62 -5.83 -12.17
C GLN A 250 20.44 -4.82 -13.31
N ILE A 251 19.20 -4.60 -13.75
CA ILE A 251 18.91 -3.60 -14.77
C ILE A 251 18.85 -2.19 -14.17
N ALA A 252 18.35 -2.02 -12.95
CA ALA A 252 18.42 -0.73 -12.25
C ALA A 252 19.88 -0.23 -12.12
N MET A 253 20.79 -1.09 -11.64
CA MET A 253 22.21 -0.76 -11.54
C MET A 253 22.86 -0.50 -12.90
N TRP A 254 22.49 -1.25 -13.94
CA TRP A 254 22.97 -0.97 -15.28
C TRP A 254 22.44 0.37 -15.82
N LEU A 255 21.18 0.71 -15.58
CA LEU A 255 20.56 1.98 -15.97
C LEU A 255 21.28 3.16 -15.30
N LEU A 256 21.56 3.09 -13.99
CA LEU A 256 22.33 4.10 -13.28
C LEU A 256 23.72 4.33 -13.90
N ARG A 257 24.43 3.25 -14.25
CA ARG A 257 25.76 3.32 -14.88
C ARG A 257 25.76 3.98 -16.26
N ILE A 258 24.63 3.98 -16.97
CA ILE A 258 24.50 4.65 -18.27
C ILE A 258 23.85 6.04 -18.16
N GLY A 259 23.71 6.58 -16.95
CA GLY A 259 23.22 7.95 -16.72
C GLY A 259 21.70 8.06 -16.50
N ALA A 260 21.05 7.01 -16.00
CA ALA A 260 19.68 7.15 -15.51
C ALA A 260 19.63 8.09 -14.30
N GLN A 261 18.66 9.01 -14.29
CA GLN A 261 18.49 10.03 -13.26
C GLN A 261 17.76 9.43 -12.04
N PRO A 262 18.44 9.25 -10.89
CA PRO A 262 17.83 8.63 -9.71
C PRO A 262 16.80 9.53 -9.01
N ASN A 263 16.79 10.83 -9.32
CA ASN A 263 15.90 11.82 -8.68
C ASN A 263 14.68 12.19 -9.52
N ALA A 264 14.41 11.45 -10.61
CA ALA A 264 13.21 11.66 -11.40
C ALA A 264 11.95 11.37 -10.55
N LYS A 265 11.06 12.35 -10.46
CA LYS A 265 9.82 12.26 -9.67
C LYS A 265 8.65 11.77 -10.53
N THR A 266 7.88 10.85 -9.96
CA THR A 266 6.55 10.50 -10.46
C THR A 266 5.55 11.64 -10.25
N SER A 267 4.34 11.52 -10.81
CA SER A 267 3.24 12.45 -10.53
C SER A 267 2.87 12.55 -9.05
N ALA A 268 3.18 11.53 -8.24
CA ALA A 268 3.01 11.53 -6.79
C ALA A 268 4.20 12.16 -6.04
N GLY A 269 5.23 12.64 -6.75
CA GLY A 269 6.44 13.19 -6.16
C GLY A 269 7.48 12.14 -5.73
N SER A 270 7.13 10.85 -5.79
CA SER A 270 8.01 9.74 -5.38
C SER A 270 9.18 9.53 -6.34
N THR A 271 10.37 9.24 -5.79
CA THR A 271 11.60 8.86 -6.52
C THR A 271 11.86 7.35 -6.45
N PRO A 272 12.73 6.80 -7.32
CA PRO A 272 13.25 5.44 -7.19
C PRO A 272 13.80 5.11 -5.78
N LEU A 273 14.55 6.03 -5.15
CA LEU A 273 15.08 5.81 -3.79
C LEU A 273 13.96 5.62 -2.76
N MET A 274 12.93 6.46 -2.78
CA MET A 274 11.76 6.29 -1.90
C MET A 274 11.05 4.96 -2.13
N ARG A 275 10.98 4.50 -3.39
CA ARG A 275 10.37 3.21 -3.69
C ARG A 275 11.17 2.04 -3.12
N ILE A 276 12.51 2.12 -3.12
CA ILE A 276 13.37 1.13 -2.45
C ILE A 276 13.08 1.14 -0.95
N CYS A 277 13.10 2.33 -0.34
CA CYS A 277 12.88 2.54 1.09
C CYS A 277 11.53 2.03 1.61
N HIS A 278 10.48 2.09 0.78
CA HIS A 278 9.14 1.61 1.15
C HIS A 278 8.95 0.09 0.90
N SER A 279 9.94 -0.61 0.34
CA SER A 279 9.82 -2.04 0.04
C SER A 279 10.32 -2.89 1.21
N ASP A 280 9.64 -4.01 1.48
CA ASP A 280 10.10 -5.01 2.45
C ASP A 280 11.45 -5.67 2.08
N ASN A 281 11.91 -5.49 0.84
CA ASN A 281 13.19 -5.98 0.32
C ASN A 281 14.24 -4.86 0.23
N ALA A 282 14.05 -3.75 0.95
CA ALA A 282 15.07 -2.72 1.06
C ALA A 282 16.37 -3.36 1.58
N ASP A 283 17.49 -3.05 0.93
CA ASP A 283 18.81 -3.54 1.30
C ASP A 283 19.77 -2.35 1.34
N GLU A 284 20.59 -2.32 2.39
CA GLU A 284 21.59 -1.27 2.65
C GLU A 284 22.51 -1.04 1.44
N GLY A 285 22.89 -2.10 0.73
CA GLY A 285 23.76 -2.05 -0.43
C GLY A 285 23.08 -1.41 -1.65
N ILE A 286 21.79 -1.68 -1.86
CA ILE A 286 21.01 -1.05 -2.93
C ILE A 286 20.84 0.45 -2.64
N VAL A 287 20.44 0.80 -1.41
CA VAL A 287 20.26 2.19 -0.99
C VAL A 287 21.58 2.95 -1.12
N LYS A 288 22.68 2.37 -0.62
CA LYS A 288 24.01 2.96 -0.75
C LYS A 288 24.40 3.15 -2.22
N LEU A 289 24.11 2.18 -3.07
CA LEU A 289 24.37 2.28 -4.50
C LEU A 289 23.61 3.44 -5.16
N PHE A 290 22.34 3.65 -4.82
CA PHE A 290 21.56 4.77 -5.35
C PHE A 290 22.13 6.12 -4.89
N LEU A 291 22.48 6.24 -3.60
CA LEU A 291 23.10 7.43 -3.03
C LEU A 291 24.45 7.74 -3.69
N ASP A 292 25.29 6.71 -3.93
CA ASP A 292 26.57 6.86 -4.63
C ASP A 292 26.41 7.32 -6.08
N HIS A 293 25.25 7.08 -6.70
CA HIS A 293 24.90 7.59 -8.03
C HIS A 293 24.11 8.91 -7.99
N GLY A 294 24.09 9.60 -6.84
CA GLY A 294 23.53 10.94 -6.69
C GLY A 294 22.04 10.97 -6.39
N ALA A 295 21.45 9.89 -5.88
CA ALA A 295 20.11 9.95 -5.31
C ALA A 295 20.08 10.91 -4.12
N ASP A 296 19.06 11.76 -4.05
CA ASP A 296 18.89 12.75 -2.99
C ASP A 296 18.20 12.10 -1.78
N ALA A 297 18.90 12.03 -0.65
CA ALA A 297 18.39 11.47 0.60
C ALA A 297 17.30 12.34 1.26
N ASN A 298 17.15 13.60 0.85
CA ASN A 298 16.25 14.58 1.44
C ASN A 298 15.11 15.00 0.52
N VAL A 299 15.03 14.45 -0.69
CA VAL A 299 13.91 14.69 -1.58
C VAL A 299 12.61 14.25 -0.91
N SER A 300 11.53 15.00 -1.07
CA SER A 300 10.22 14.63 -0.53
C SER A 300 9.17 14.41 -1.62
N ASP A 301 8.21 13.52 -1.37
CA ASP A 301 7.05 13.30 -2.24
C ASP A 301 5.94 14.36 -2.02
N ASN A 302 4.77 14.19 -2.65
CA ASN A 302 3.68 15.17 -2.51
C ASN A 302 3.05 15.22 -1.10
N ARG A 303 3.31 14.22 -0.24
CA ARG A 303 2.95 14.22 1.18
C ARG A 303 4.06 14.79 2.06
N GLY A 304 5.19 15.19 1.47
CA GLY A 304 6.35 15.65 2.22
C GLY A 304 7.20 14.50 2.78
N TRP A 305 6.94 13.25 2.39
CA TRP A 305 7.67 12.11 2.92
C TRP A 305 9.04 11.99 2.25
N THR A 306 10.09 11.97 3.06
CA THR A 306 11.49 11.74 2.63
C THR A 306 11.81 10.25 2.59
N PRO A 307 12.89 9.81 1.91
CA PRO A 307 13.37 8.43 1.99
C PRO A 307 13.43 7.88 3.43
N LEU A 308 13.90 8.68 4.39
CA LEU A 308 13.97 8.28 5.80
C LEU A 308 12.58 7.99 6.39
N ILE A 309 11.57 8.83 6.09
CA ILE A 309 10.19 8.60 6.53
C ILE A 309 9.64 7.28 5.93
N HIS A 310 9.93 6.98 4.66
CA HIS A 310 9.49 5.71 4.04
C HIS A 310 10.09 4.48 4.72
N VAL A 311 11.36 4.52 5.16
CA VAL A 311 12.00 3.39 5.87
C VAL A 311 11.44 3.22 7.29
N CYS A 312 11.02 4.30 7.94
CA CYS A 312 10.41 4.20 9.28
C CYS A 312 9.12 3.35 9.30
N GLU A 313 8.39 3.27 8.18
CA GLU A 313 7.24 2.36 8.06
C GLU A 313 7.67 0.89 7.93
N SER A 314 8.82 0.59 7.31
CA SER A 314 9.33 -0.77 7.16
C SER A 314 10.15 -1.24 8.37
N GLY A 315 10.69 -0.30 9.16
CA GLY A 315 11.36 -0.56 10.43
C GLY A 315 12.76 -1.17 10.32
N ASP A 316 13.48 -0.93 9.22
CA ASP A 316 14.83 -1.46 8.94
C ASP A 316 15.94 -0.50 9.43
N PRO A 317 16.62 -0.78 10.56
CA PRO A 317 17.62 0.12 11.13
C PRO A 317 18.88 0.28 10.26
N GLU A 318 19.32 -0.78 9.58
CA GLU A 318 20.51 -0.77 8.74
C GLU A 318 20.33 0.16 7.53
N VAL A 319 19.17 0.14 6.90
CA VAL A 319 18.86 1.06 5.80
C VAL A 319 18.76 2.51 6.30
N MET A 320 18.21 2.74 7.50
CA MET A 320 18.15 4.07 8.11
C MET A 320 19.55 4.63 8.38
N GLU A 321 20.44 3.81 8.94
CA GLU A 321 21.84 4.16 9.17
C GLU A 321 22.53 4.60 7.88
N VAL A 322 22.32 3.88 6.78
CA VAL A 322 22.86 4.28 5.47
C VAL A 322 22.31 5.64 5.03
N LEU A 323 21.01 5.90 5.14
CA LEU A 323 20.43 7.19 4.76
C LEU A 323 21.00 8.33 5.61
N LEU A 324 21.02 8.16 6.93
CA LEU A 324 21.51 9.15 7.89
C LEU A 324 23.00 9.44 7.68
N ALA A 325 23.82 8.41 7.50
CA ALA A 325 25.25 8.55 7.19
C ALA A 325 25.51 9.26 5.85
N ASN A 326 24.54 9.28 4.93
CA ASN A 326 24.60 10.01 3.66
C ASN A 326 23.82 11.33 3.68
N GLY A 327 23.54 11.87 4.89
CA GLY A 327 23.04 13.23 5.07
C GLY A 327 21.52 13.37 4.98
N ALA A 328 20.75 12.30 5.21
CA ALA A 328 19.32 12.42 5.44
C ALA A 328 19.05 13.28 6.69
N ASP A 329 18.14 14.24 6.57
CA ASP A 329 17.69 15.10 7.66
C ASP A 329 16.73 14.32 8.55
N VAL A 330 17.22 13.92 9.73
CA VAL A 330 16.48 13.17 10.75
C VAL A 330 15.22 13.92 11.23
N ASN A 331 15.21 15.25 11.12
CA ASN A 331 14.13 16.11 11.59
C ASN A 331 13.30 16.70 10.44
N ALA A 332 13.45 16.18 9.23
CA ALA A 332 12.61 16.56 8.10
C ALA A 332 11.13 16.36 8.44
N ARG A 333 10.30 17.33 8.04
CA ARG A 333 8.87 17.35 8.33
C ARG A 333 8.05 17.13 7.08
N ASP A 334 7.03 16.30 7.19
CA ASP A 334 6.04 16.11 6.14
C ASP A 334 5.01 17.27 6.08
N THR A 335 3.98 17.14 5.23
CA THR A 335 2.94 18.19 5.13
C THR A 335 2.10 18.35 6.38
N GLU A 336 2.10 17.37 7.27
CA GLU A 336 1.40 17.38 8.56
C GLU A 336 2.31 17.91 9.69
N GLY A 337 3.58 18.19 9.39
CA GLY A 337 4.58 18.63 10.37
C GLY A 337 5.24 17.47 11.13
N SER A 338 4.95 16.22 10.75
CA SER A 338 5.44 15.02 11.42
C SER A 338 6.85 14.63 10.96
N THR A 339 7.68 14.17 11.89
CA THR A 339 9.05 13.71 11.63
C THR A 339 9.12 12.20 11.43
N ALA A 340 10.27 11.67 11.01
CA ALA A 340 10.52 10.24 10.90
C ALA A 340 10.24 9.48 12.21
N LEU A 341 10.65 10.04 13.36
CA LEU A 341 10.37 9.47 14.68
C LEU A 341 8.86 9.37 14.97
N MET A 342 8.08 10.38 14.57
CA MET A 342 6.63 10.33 14.73
C MET A 342 5.99 9.25 13.86
N HIS A 343 6.40 9.13 12.59
CA HIS A 343 5.91 8.10 11.69
C HIS A 343 6.22 6.69 12.21
N PHE A 344 7.42 6.48 12.76
CA PHE A 344 7.76 5.23 13.44
C PHE A 344 6.80 4.95 14.61
N CYS A 345 6.57 5.91 15.51
CA CYS A 345 5.62 5.75 16.62
C CYS A 345 4.19 5.47 16.14
N MET A 346 3.77 6.01 14.99
CA MET A 346 2.45 5.76 14.40
C MET A 346 2.29 4.33 13.87
N SER A 347 3.36 3.73 13.34
CA SER A 347 3.33 2.36 12.79
C SER A 347 2.93 1.31 13.82
N GLY A 348 3.31 1.53 15.09
CA GLY A 348 3.06 0.59 16.18
C GLY A 348 3.97 -0.64 16.17
N GLU A 349 5.00 -0.66 15.33
CA GLU A 349 5.97 -1.77 15.26
C GLU A 349 6.94 -1.72 16.45
N PRO A 350 7.05 -2.78 17.26
CA PRO A 350 7.95 -2.81 18.40
C PRO A 350 9.40 -3.02 17.94
N ASN A 351 10.07 -1.94 17.56
CA ASN A 351 11.51 -1.94 17.26
C ASN A 351 12.23 -0.77 17.96
N SER A 352 12.59 -0.99 19.22
CA SER A 352 13.35 -0.01 20.02
C SER A 352 14.69 0.40 19.40
N GLY A 353 15.25 -0.42 18.50
CA GLY A 353 16.47 -0.09 17.76
C GLY A 353 16.30 1.13 16.84
N VAL A 354 15.14 1.29 16.20
CA VAL A 354 14.88 2.42 15.30
C VAL A 354 14.87 3.75 16.04
N VAL A 355 14.21 3.79 17.20
CA VAL A 355 14.16 5.00 18.06
C VAL A 355 15.57 5.40 18.51
N GLN A 356 16.39 4.41 18.88
CA GLN A 356 17.77 4.66 19.29
C GLN A 356 18.62 5.21 18.13
N VAL A 357 18.54 4.59 16.94
CA VAL A 357 19.26 5.07 15.74
C VAL A 357 18.88 6.52 15.39
N LEU A 358 17.58 6.83 15.41
CA LEU A 358 17.10 8.20 15.17
C LEU A 358 17.62 9.17 16.23
N ALA A 359 17.56 8.80 17.51
CA ALA A 359 18.03 9.65 18.62
C ALA A 359 19.54 9.89 18.57
N ASP A 360 20.34 8.86 18.26
CA ASP A 360 21.79 8.96 18.11
C ASP A 360 22.20 9.92 16.99
N HIS A 361 21.34 10.07 15.97
CA HIS A 361 21.50 11.03 14.88
C HIS A 361 20.87 12.40 15.13
N GLY A 362 20.34 12.65 16.34
CA GLY A 362 19.82 13.94 16.76
C GLY A 362 18.35 14.18 16.41
N ALA A 363 17.53 13.13 16.36
CA ALA A 363 16.08 13.27 16.28
C ALA A 363 15.54 14.08 17.47
N ASP A 364 14.69 15.06 17.19
CA ASP A 364 13.95 15.81 18.21
C ASP A 364 12.83 14.94 18.79
N VAL A 365 13.09 14.33 19.96
CA VAL A 365 12.13 13.52 20.72
C VAL A 365 10.89 14.30 21.17
N ASN A 366 10.95 15.63 21.11
CA ASN A 366 9.92 16.56 21.52
C ASN A 366 9.34 17.34 20.32
N ALA A 367 9.59 16.87 19.09
CA ALA A 367 9.01 17.46 17.90
C ALA A 367 7.48 17.53 18.03
N ARG A 368 6.86 18.51 17.37
CA ARG A 368 5.41 18.74 17.39
C ARG A 368 4.87 18.86 15.97
N ASP A 369 3.85 18.06 15.65
CA ASP A 369 3.14 18.10 14.38
C ASP A 369 2.17 19.31 14.32
N LYS A 370 1.35 19.41 13.27
CA LYS A 370 0.37 20.50 13.13
C LYS A 370 -0.74 20.50 14.20
N TYR A 371 -0.93 19.40 14.91
CA TYR A 371 -1.86 19.24 16.03
C TYR A 371 -1.18 19.40 17.39
N ASP A 372 0.10 19.76 17.38
CA ASP A 372 0.95 19.83 18.55
C ASP A 372 1.19 18.48 19.24
N LYS A 373 0.95 17.35 18.55
CA LYS A 373 1.25 16.01 19.07
C LYS A 373 2.74 15.74 19.04
N THR A 374 3.23 15.06 20.07
CA THR A 374 4.63 14.64 20.21
C THR A 374 4.79 13.14 19.94
N PRO A 375 6.01 12.65 19.66
CA PRO A 375 6.28 11.21 19.55
C PRO A 375 5.79 10.43 20.78
N LEU A 376 5.99 10.99 21.98
CA LEU A 376 5.56 10.39 23.23
C LEU A 376 4.04 10.23 23.33
N MET A 377 3.27 11.23 22.88
CA MET A 377 1.80 11.13 22.83
C MET A 377 1.34 10.04 21.87
N ILE A 378 2.00 9.90 20.72
CA ILE A 378 1.67 8.88 19.72
C ILE A 378 1.97 7.48 20.27
N ALA A 379 3.18 7.26 20.81
CA ALA A 379 3.56 5.98 21.42
C ALA A 379 2.62 5.59 22.58
N ALA A 380 2.27 6.56 23.43
CA ALA A 380 1.34 6.34 24.53
C ALA A 380 -0.09 6.02 24.05
N SER A 381 -0.55 6.69 22.99
CA SER A 381 -1.84 6.42 22.35
C SER A 381 -1.92 5.02 21.73
N ASN A 382 -0.80 4.45 21.30
CA ASN A 382 -0.74 3.10 20.74
C ASN A 382 -0.48 2.01 21.80
N GLY A 383 -0.18 2.41 23.04
CA GLY A 383 0.13 1.49 24.13
C GLY A 383 1.51 0.84 24.03
N ASP A 384 2.43 1.42 23.25
CA ASP A 384 3.78 0.90 23.08
C ASP A 384 4.63 1.25 24.31
N LEU A 385 4.70 0.31 25.25
CA LEU A 385 5.42 0.46 26.51
C LEU A 385 6.92 0.64 26.32
N GLU A 386 7.53 -0.11 25.41
CA GLU A 386 8.98 -0.09 25.19
C GLU A 386 9.41 1.24 24.58
N THR A 387 8.73 1.68 23.52
CA THR A 387 9.00 2.99 22.89
C THR A 387 8.69 4.13 23.85
N THR A 388 7.59 4.06 24.61
CA THR A 388 7.27 5.10 25.62
C THR A 388 8.36 5.21 26.67
N GLN A 389 8.82 4.07 27.21
CA GLN A 389 9.92 4.04 28.19
C GLN A 389 11.21 4.63 27.62
N LEU A 390 11.56 4.24 26.39
CA LEU A 390 12.77 4.72 25.73
C LEU A 390 12.70 6.22 25.46
N LEU A 391 11.59 6.73 24.92
CA LEU A 391 11.38 8.16 24.69
C LEU A 391 11.53 8.97 25.99
N LEU A 392 10.96 8.49 27.12
CA LEU A 392 11.16 9.12 28.43
C LEU A 392 12.63 9.14 28.84
N THR A 393 13.36 8.05 28.65
CA THR A 393 14.80 8.01 28.97
C THR A 393 15.64 8.94 28.08
N LEU A 394 15.19 9.20 26.86
CA LEU A 394 15.81 10.12 25.91
C LEU A 394 15.39 11.59 26.15
N GLY A 395 14.56 11.87 27.16
CA GLY A 395 14.19 13.22 27.56
C GLY A 395 12.92 13.77 26.91
N ALA A 396 12.01 12.89 26.45
CA ALA A 396 10.69 13.32 26.02
C ALA A 396 9.88 13.92 27.19
N ASP A 397 9.28 15.08 26.96
CA ASP A 397 8.51 15.82 27.97
C ASP A 397 7.06 15.33 28.01
N SER A 398 6.70 14.62 29.08
CA SER A 398 5.35 14.10 29.29
C SER A 398 4.32 15.17 29.67
N SER A 399 4.76 16.40 29.96
CA SER A 399 3.89 17.51 30.36
C SER A 399 3.31 18.29 29.18
N PHE A 400 3.82 18.07 27.96
CA PHE A 400 3.27 18.73 26.78
C PHE A 400 1.80 18.37 26.58
N ILE A 401 1.06 19.36 26.07
CA ILE A 401 -0.36 19.26 25.71
C ILE A 401 -0.52 19.54 24.22
N ASP A 402 -1.37 18.77 23.56
CA ASP A 402 -1.72 19.01 22.16
C ASP A 402 -2.83 20.07 22.03
N LYS A 403 -3.30 20.33 20.81
CA LYS A 403 -4.42 21.27 20.56
C LYS A 403 -5.76 20.86 21.16
N TYR A 404 -5.88 19.61 21.60
CA TYR A 404 -7.06 19.07 22.28
C TYR A 404 -6.89 19.04 23.80
N MET A 405 -5.83 19.69 24.32
CA MET A 405 -5.49 19.72 25.74
C MET A 405 -5.21 18.32 26.32
N GLN A 406 -4.72 17.40 25.49
CA GLN A 406 -4.39 16.04 25.92
C GLN A 406 -2.87 15.90 26.10
N THR A 407 -2.46 15.27 27.20
CA THR A 407 -1.10 14.81 27.48
C THR A 407 -0.89 13.38 26.98
N ALA A 408 0.35 12.88 27.01
CA ALA A 408 0.64 11.47 26.70
C ALA A 408 -0.07 10.50 27.67
N LEU A 409 -0.20 10.89 28.95
CA LEU A 409 -0.95 10.10 29.94
C LEU A 409 -2.45 10.07 29.63
N ASP A 410 -3.03 11.17 29.15
CA ASP A 410 -4.44 11.22 28.78
C ASP A 410 -4.73 10.25 27.63
N TYR A 411 -3.88 10.24 26.60
CA TYR A 411 -3.98 9.26 25.50
C TYR A 411 -3.88 7.81 25.97
N ALA A 412 -2.91 7.49 26.85
CA ALA A 412 -2.80 6.16 27.43
C ALA A 412 -4.03 5.79 28.29
N THR A 413 -4.65 6.77 28.94
CA THR A 413 -5.85 6.60 29.77
C THR A 413 -7.09 6.36 28.93
N SER A 414 -7.37 7.24 27.96
CA SER A 414 -8.53 7.14 27.07
C SER A 414 -8.55 5.84 26.26
N ASN A 415 -7.38 5.34 25.87
CA ASN A 415 -7.26 4.10 25.09
C ASN A 415 -7.07 2.84 25.97
N GLY A 416 -7.03 2.99 27.31
CA GLY A 416 -7.00 1.86 28.24
C GLY A 416 -5.64 1.13 28.36
N HIS A 417 -4.54 1.79 27.99
CA HIS A 417 -3.19 1.21 28.03
C HIS A 417 -2.59 1.25 29.44
N ARG A 418 -3.07 0.36 30.32
CA ARG A 418 -2.71 0.33 31.76
C ARG A 418 -1.20 0.31 32.04
N GLN A 419 -0.42 -0.49 31.32
CA GLN A 419 1.03 -0.59 31.57
C GLN A 419 1.75 0.73 31.28
N VAL A 420 1.32 1.45 30.23
CA VAL A 420 1.85 2.77 29.89
C VAL A 420 1.42 3.81 30.93
N GLN A 421 0.19 3.72 31.44
CA GLN A 421 -0.27 4.57 32.56
C GLN A 421 0.58 4.33 33.82
N GLU A 422 0.81 3.07 34.20
CA GLU A 422 1.66 2.68 35.32
C GLU A 422 3.10 3.18 35.15
N LEU A 423 3.63 3.15 33.92
CA LEU A 423 4.93 3.73 33.59
C LEU A 423 4.95 5.24 33.86
N PHE A 424 3.98 6.00 33.36
CA PHE A 424 3.91 7.43 33.64
C PHE A 424 3.77 7.72 35.14
N ILE A 425 2.89 7.00 35.86
CA ILE A 425 2.70 7.13 37.32
C ILE A 425 3.96 6.79 38.10
N SER A 426 4.71 5.76 37.70
CA SER A 426 5.96 5.38 38.38
C SER A 426 7.10 6.34 38.07
N SER A 427 7.13 6.92 36.86
CA SER A 427 8.10 7.96 36.48
C SER A 427 7.87 9.31 37.19
N LEU A 428 6.70 9.51 37.82
CA LEU A 428 6.33 10.73 38.54
C LEU A 428 7.00 10.92 39.93
N ASN A 429 7.89 10.03 40.41
CA ASN A 429 8.29 10.01 41.83
C ASN A 429 9.68 10.59 42.20
N HIS A 430 9.71 11.70 42.97
CA HIS A 430 10.19 11.77 44.38
C HIS A 430 10.39 13.20 44.92
N ALA A 431 10.46 14.24 44.08
CA ALA A 431 10.82 15.60 44.53
C ALA A 431 9.64 16.44 45.10
N GLN A 432 8.39 16.00 44.88
CA GLN A 432 7.17 16.76 45.25
C GLN A 432 6.46 16.23 46.51
N LEU A 433 6.91 15.10 47.08
CA LEU A 433 6.35 14.52 48.30
C LEU A 433 7.17 14.97 49.51
N GLN A 434 6.60 15.81 50.38
CA GLN A 434 7.21 16.20 51.68
C GLN A 434 6.88 15.13 52.73
N PRO A 435 7.85 14.32 53.22
CA PRO A 435 7.63 13.44 54.36
C PRO A 435 7.38 14.30 55.61
N PHE A 436 6.47 13.87 56.48
CA PHE A 436 6.21 14.55 57.74
C PHE A 436 7.46 14.54 58.64
N ASP A 437 7.99 15.73 59.00
CA ASP A 437 9.03 15.85 60.01
C ASP A 437 8.42 15.66 61.41
N SER A 438 8.75 14.54 62.04
CA SER A 438 8.28 14.19 63.38
C SER A 438 8.89 15.06 64.50
N SER A 439 9.77 16.01 64.17
CA SER A 439 10.41 16.91 65.13
C SER A 439 9.49 18.02 65.68
N THR A 440 8.40 18.36 65.00
CA THR A 440 7.37 19.28 65.50
C THR A 440 6.38 18.57 66.42
N THR A 441 6.69 18.53 67.72
CA THR A 441 5.76 18.10 68.75
C THR A 441 4.58 19.07 68.80
N ILE A 442 3.41 18.66 68.30
CA ILE A 442 2.16 19.42 68.45
C ILE A 442 1.76 19.34 69.92
N THR A 443 2.13 20.34 70.71
CA THR A 443 1.77 20.49 72.13
C THR A 443 0.42 21.21 72.34
N THR A 444 -0.37 21.40 71.29
CA THR A 444 -1.72 21.97 71.38
C THR A 444 -2.72 21.05 70.69
N LEU A 445 -3.71 20.53 71.42
CA LEU A 445 -4.87 19.85 70.83
C LEU A 445 -5.56 20.80 69.83
N THR A 446 -5.18 20.70 68.56
CA THR A 446 -5.89 21.38 67.48
C THR A 446 -7.22 20.64 67.30
N LYS A 447 -8.34 21.38 67.34
CA LYS A 447 -9.69 20.79 67.30
C LYS A 447 -9.97 19.92 66.07
N TRP A 448 -9.18 20.09 65.01
CA TRP A 448 -9.30 19.37 63.74
C TRP A 448 -8.45 18.10 63.66
N ALA A 449 -7.54 17.87 64.61
CA ALA A 449 -6.67 16.70 64.57
C ALA A 449 -7.44 15.45 64.94
N ILE A 450 -7.41 14.47 64.04
CA ILE A 450 -7.95 13.14 64.28
C ILE A 450 -6.77 12.23 64.66
N PRO A 451 -6.81 11.53 65.80
CA PRO A 451 -5.81 10.53 66.13
C PRO A 451 -5.78 9.42 65.06
N PRO A 452 -4.59 8.99 64.58
CA PRO A 452 -4.51 7.91 63.60
C PRO A 452 -5.26 6.62 64.02
N THR A 453 -5.29 6.34 65.34
CA THR A 453 -6.01 5.20 65.91
C THR A 453 -7.53 5.25 65.78
N GLU A 454 -8.10 6.41 65.43
CA GLU A 454 -9.55 6.56 65.20
C GLU A 454 -9.95 6.31 63.75
N ILE A 455 -8.98 6.08 62.86
CA ILE A 455 -9.22 5.83 61.44
C ILE A 455 -8.86 4.39 61.09
N GLU A 456 -9.78 3.72 60.40
CA GLU A 456 -9.48 2.47 59.72
C GLU A 456 -9.43 2.73 58.21
N PHE A 457 -8.28 2.46 57.60
CA PHE A 457 -8.11 2.56 56.16
C PHE A 457 -8.73 1.34 55.48
N GLY A 458 -9.63 1.58 54.53
CA GLY A 458 -10.14 0.56 53.61
C GLY A 458 -9.42 0.59 52.26
N ASP A 459 -10.10 0.09 51.23
CA ASP A 459 -9.53 -0.04 49.89
C ASP A 459 -9.24 1.33 49.25
N PHE A 460 -8.12 1.41 48.55
CA PHE A 460 -7.78 2.57 47.73
C PHE A 460 -8.58 2.52 46.43
N GLY A 461 -9.46 3.51 46.25
CA GLY A 461 -10.21 3.72 45.03
C GLY A 461 -9.49 4.74 44.13
N LEU A 462 -9.14 4.33 42.92
CA LEU A 462 -8.73 5.27 41.87
C LEU A 462 -9.96 6.13 41.52
N THR A 463 -10.00 7.36 42.03
CA THR A 463 -10.90 8.38 41.50
C THR A 463 -10.27 8.95 40.22
N LYS A 464 -11.10 9.48 39.30
CA LYS A 464 -10.63 10.12 38.06
C LYS A 464 -9.90 11.45 38.29
N HIS A 465 -9.38 11.69 39.49
CA HIS A 465 -8.67 12.91 39.89
C HIS A 465 -7.30 12.56 40.46
N ILE A 466 -6.36 13.50 40.38
CA ILE A 466 -4.99 13.34 40.89
C ILE A 466 -5.04 13.02 42.39
N GLY A 467 -4.42 11.90 42.78
CA GLY A 467 -4.21 11.52 44.18
C GLY A 467 -5.00 10.29 44.67
N GLY A 468 -6.10 9.92 44.01
CA GLY A 468 -7.00 8.84 44.47
C GLY A 468 -7.55 9.03 45.89
N ASP A 469 -8.56 8.23 46.27
CA ASP A 469 -9.19 8.33 47.59
C ASP A 469 -9.07 6.98 48.30
N PHE A 470 -8.68 6.98 49.58
CA PHE A 470 -8.95 5.82 50.42
C PHE A 470 -10.37 5.93 50.97
N VAL A 471 -11.17 4.88 50.77
CA VAL A 471 -12.43 4.75 51.51
C VAL A 471 -12.07 4.20 52.88
N GLY A 472 -12.42 4.91 53.94
CA GLY A 472 -12.11 4.49 55.30
C GLY A 472 -13.28 4.71 56.25
N THR A 473 -13.09 4.36 57.51
CA THR A 473 -14.06 4.64 58.57
C THR A 473 -13.43 5.53 59.63
N TRP A 474 -14.21 6.50 60.13
CA TRP A 474 -13.87 7.31 61.31
C TRP A 474 -15.05 7.27 62.27
N LEU A 475 -14.85 6.71 63.47
CA LEU A 475 -15.90 6.53 64.51
C LEU A 475 -17.21 5.96 63.93
N ASP A 476 -17.09 4.88 63.15
CA ASP A 476 -18.18 4.15 62.48
C ASP A 476 -18.88 4.89 61.31
N ALA A 477 -18.41 6.08 60.92
CA ALA A 477 -18.86 6.77 59.71
C ALA A 477 -17.92 6.49 58.53
N GLU A 478 -18.49 6.22 57.36
CA GLU A 478 -17.73 6.10 56.11
C GLU A 478 -17.20 7.49 55.69
N VAL A 479 -15.90 7.56 55.44
CA VAL A 479 -15.18 8.80 55.11
C VAL A 479 -14.29 8.61 53.89
N ALA A 480 -14.07 9.71 53.16
CA ALA A 480 -13.03 9.78 52.14
C ALA A 480 -11.75 10.31 52.78
N ILE A 481 -10.65 9.58 52.64
CA ILE A 481 -9.32 9.99 53.12
C ILE A 481 -8.47 10.36 51.90
N LYS A 482 -8.04 11.63 51.85
CA LYS A 482 -7.32 12.22 50.71
C LYS A 482 -5.90 12.58 51.09
N LEU A 483 -4.94 12.30 50.19
CA LEU A 483 -3.54 12.66 50.37
C LEU A 483 -3.32 14.16 50.14
N TYR A 484 -2.65 14.84 51.06
CA TYR A 484 -2.18 16.20 50.81
C TYR A 484 -0.96 16.17 49.89
N VAL A 485 -1.01 16.94 48.82
CA VAL A 485 0.13 17.19 47.93
C VAL A 485 0.44 18.67 48.01
N ALA A 486 1.66 19.02 48.43
CA ALA A 486 2.09 20.40 48.48
C ALA A 486 2.40 20.89 47.06
N VAL A 487 1.91 22.07 46.68
CA VAL A 487 2.18 22.63 45.36
C VAL A 487 3.29 23.67 45.39
N PRO A 488 4.10 23.74 44.32
CA PRO A 488 5.17 24.70 44.23
C PRO A 488 4.64 26.14 44.28
N ASN A 489 5.19 26.96 45.17
CA ASN A 489 4.89 28.40 45.37
C ASN A 489 3.60 28.74 46.14
N ALA A 490 2.95 27.77 46.78
CA ALA A 490 1.86 28.06 47.70
C ALA A 490 2.37 28.64 49.03
N ASP A 491 1.89 29.83 49.43
CA ASP A 491 2.27 30.53 50.68
C ASP A 491 1.61 29.95 51.95
N MET A 492 0.75 28.92 51.83
CA MET A 492 -0.04 28.40 52.94
C MET A 492 0.40 26.99 53.37
N SER A 493 0.66 26.83 54.66
CA SER A 493 0.98 25.54 55.28
C SER A 493 -0.25 24.62 55.37
N PHE A 494 -0.01 23.31 55.48
CA PHE A 494 -1.07 22.31 55.71
C PHE A 494 -1.97 22.67 56.92
N ASP A 495 -1.38 23.13 58.03
CA ASP A 495 -2.14 23.49 59.23
C ASP A 495 -3.05 24.70 59.02
N GLU A 496 -2.61 25.69 58.23
CA GLU A 496 -3.41 26.85 57.86
C GLU A 496 -4.58 26.45 56.96
N GLN A 497 -4.34 25.54 56.01
CA GLN A 497 -5.39 24.99 55.16
C GLN A 497 -6.43 24.23 55.97
N VAL A 498 -6.03 23.23 56.77
CA VAL A 498 -6.96 22.44 57.60
C VAL A 498 -7.76 23.36 58.53
N THR A 499 -7.11 24.36 59.14
CA THR A 499 -7.77 25.30 60.06
C THR A 499 -8.84 26.14 59.35
N ARG A 500 -8.59 26.58 58.11
CA ARG A 500 -9.52 27.37 57.32
C ARG A 500 -10.76 26.57 56.93
N TRP A 501 -10.59 25.29 56.62
CA TRP A 501 -11.65 24.42 56.11
C TRP A 501 -12.46 23.72 57.22
N PHE A 502 -11.83 23.35 58.34
CA PHE A 502 -12.49 22.58 59.41
C PHE A 502 -13.74 23.26 59.98
N GLY A 503 -13.75 24.60 60.03
CA GLY A 503 -14.87 25.41 60.51
C GLY A 503 -15.91 25.78 59.46
N LEU A 504 -15.64 25.53 58.17
CA LEU A 504 -16.53 25.95 57.09
C LEU A 504 -17.75 25.03 57.04
N ARG A 505 -18.94 25.62 57.01
CA ARG A 505 -20.21 24.91 56.88
C ARG A 505 -21.02 25.61 55.80
N HIS A 506 -20.88 25.14 54.57
CA HIS A 506 -21.63 25.62 53.42
C HIS A 506 -22.29 24.43 52.73
N PRO A 507 -23.57 24.52 52.32
CA PRO A 507 -24.30 23.38 51.75
C PRO A 507 -23.70 22.83 50.45
N ASN A 508 -22.88 23.64 49.77
CA ASN A 508 -22.14 23.25 48.58
C ASN A 508 -20.64 23.12 48.87
N VAL A 509 -20.19 22.84 50.10
CA VAL A 509 -18.78 22.55 50.39
C VAL A 509 -18.68 21.20 51.05
N GLN A 510 -17.85 20.29 50.50
CA GLN A 510 -17.58 18.99 51.12
C GLN A 510 -17.11 19.20 52.57
N LYS A 511 -17.77 18.54 53.50
CA LYS A 511 -17.48 18.73 54.91
C LYS A 511 -16.15 18.06 55.27
N LEU A 512 -15.20 18.87 55.73
CA LEU A 512 -13.95 18.38 56.33
C LEU A 512 -14.21 17.99 57.79
N TYR A 513 -14.01 16.71 58.11
CA TYR A 513 -14.10 16.21 59.49
C TYR A 513 -12.83 16.44 60.28
N GLY A 514 -11.68 16.52 59.62
CA GLY A 514 -10.40 16.78 60.25
C GLY A 514 -9.23 16.33 59.39
N ALA A 515 -8.08 16.19 60.02
CA ALA A 515 -6.87 15.74 59.36
C ALA A 515 -6.11 14.73 60.22
N VAL A 516 -5.44 13.78 59.56
CA VAL A 516 -4.59 12.76 60.17
C VAL A 516 -3.15 12.91 59.70
N ARG A 517 -2.23 12.59 60.60
CA ARG A 517 -0.79 12.53 60.34
C ARG A 517 -0.28 11.13 60.63
N GLU A 518 -0.10 10.34 59.58
CA GLU A 518 0.39 8.96 59.65
C GLU A 518 1.26 8.68 58.42
N GLY A 519 2.58 8.89 58.55
CA GLY A 519 3.53 8.86 57.43
C GLY A 519 3.41 10.05 56.46
N TYR A 520 2.20 10.47 56.15
CA TYR A 520 1.84 11.61 55.30
C TYR A 520 0.78 12.51 55.96
N ASN A 521 0.56 13.70 55.38
CA ASN A 521 -0.54 14.59 55.75
C ASN A 521 -1.80 14.18 54.98
N LEU A 522 -2.88 13.89 55.69
CA LEU A 522 -4.13 13.36 55.11
C LEU A 522 -5.34 14.19 55.55
N PHE A 523 -6.27 14.45 54.63
CA PHE A 523 -7.58 15.03 54.94
C PHE A 523 -8.63 13.94 55.10
N VAL A 524 -9.54 14.15 56.04
CA VAL A 524 -10.64 13.22 56.33
C VAL A 524 -11.95 13.96 56.08
N CYS A 525 -12.63 13.57 55.03
CA CYS A 525 -13.78 14.30 54.48
C CYS A 525 -15.03 13.43 54.45
N GLU A 526 -16.19 14.08 54.40
CA GLU A 526 -17.47 13.44 54.12
C GLU A 526 -17.44 12.68 52.80
N TYR A 527 -17.84 11.41 52.82
CA TYR A 527 -17.90 10.60 51.62
C TYR A 527 -19.00 11.13 50.68
N MET A 528 -18.64 11.53 49.47
CA MET A 528 -19.58 12.13 48.52
C MET A 528 -20.36 11.03 47.80
N THR A 529 -21.68 11.00 47.96
CA THR A 529 -22.59 10.03 47.30
C THR A 529 -23.27 10.59 46.04
N ASN A 530 -23.06 11.86 45.71
CA ASN A 530 -23.83 12.59 44.68
C ASN A 530 -23.29 12.46 43.24
N GLY A 531 -22.54 11.41 42.92
CA GLY A 531 -22.01 11.19 41.57
C GLY A 531 -20.78 12.04 41.24
N SER A 532 -20.17 11.75 40.09
CA SER A 532 -18.91 12.35 39.64
C SER A 532 -19.08 13.77 39.09
N LEU A 533 -18.00 14.56 39.10
CA LEU A 533 -17.93 15.88 38.45
C LEU A 533 -18.42 15.83 37.00
N GLU A 534 -18.07 14.76 36.29
CA GLU A 534 -18.44 14.54 34.89
C GLU A 534 -19.93 14.32 34.73
N GLU A 535 -20.59 13.57 35.60
CA GLU A 535 -22.06 13.38 35.55
C GLU A 535 -22.80 14.69 35.82
N TYR A 536 -22.30 15.53 36.74
CA TYR A 536 -22.88 16.84 37.01
C TYR A 536 -22.65 17.82 35.85
N VAL A 537 -21.43 17.81 35.28
CA VAL A 537 -21.09 18.62 34.09
C VAL A 537 -21.91 18.15 32.90
N GLU A 538 -21.98 16.85 32.58
CA GLU A 538 -22.80 16.28 31.50
C GLU A 538 -24.27 16.61 31.66
N MET A 539 -24.83 16.45 32.87
CA MET A 539 -26.22 16.79 33.16
C MET A 539 -26.49 18.26 32.82
N ILE A 540 -25.59 19.18 33.17
CA ILE A 540 -25.78 20.62 32.94
C ILE A 540 -25.48 21.01 31.49
N THR A 541 -24.42 20.48 30.88
CA THR A 541 -24.04 20.76 29.49
C THR A 541 -24.96 20.09 28.47
N SER A 542 -25.80 19.13 28.88
CA SER A 542 -26.86 18.55 28.04
C SER A 542 -28.01 19.52 27.73
N HIS A 543 -28.07 20.69 28.40
CA HIS A 543 -29.06 21.72 28.14
C HIS A 543 -28.61 22.62 26.98
N ALA A 544 -29.39 22.63 25.89
CA ALA A 544 -29.06 23.24 24.59
C ALA A 544 -28.85 24.78 24.57
N GLU A 545 -28.97 25.46 25.72
CA GLU A 545 -28.94 26.93 25.80
C GLU A 545 -27.58 27.52 26.21
N TRP A 546 -26.56 26.69 26.46
CA TRP A 546 -25.29 27.11 27.09
C TRP A 546 -24.09 26.96 26.14
N ASP A 547 -23.22 27.98 26.09
CA ASP A 547 -21.95 27.96 25.35
C ASP A 547 -20.93 27.07 26.08
N THR A 548 -20.62 25.91 25.51
CA THR A 548 -19.96 24.77 26.16
C THR A 548 -18.50 25.00 26.55
N THR A 549 -17.81 26.02 26.00
CA THR A 549 -16.36 26.15 26.23
C THR A 549 -16.02 26.98 27.47
N ASN A 550 -16.74 28.07 27.72
CA ASN A 550 -16.54 28.93 28.90
C ASN A 550 -17.30 28.42 30.13
N VAL A 551 -18.47 27.83 29.92
CA VAL A 551 -19.34 27.33 31.00
C VAL A 551 -18.70 26.13 31.71
N THR A 552 -18.10 25.21 30.97
CA THR A 552 -17.46 24.01 31.53
C THR A 552 -16.30 24.37 32.46
N THR A 553 -15.49 25.36 32.08
CA THR A 553 -14.36 25.84 32.89
C THR A 553 -14.84 26.54 34.18
N CYS A 554 -15.81 27.45 34.08
CA CYS A 554 -16.37 28.12 35.25
C CYS A 554 -17.10 27.17 36.20
N LEU A 555 -17.89 26.24 35.67
CA LEU A 555 -18.62 25.25 36.47
C LEU A 555 -17.68 24.22 37.09
N ARG A 556 -16.60 23.85 36.38
CA ARG A 556 -15.53 23.03 36.95
C ARG A 556 -14.88 23.73 38.13
N TYR A 557 -14.52 25.00 38.01
CA TYR A 557 -13.98 25.78 39.14
C TYR A 557 -14.99 25.95 40.29
N ILE A 558 -16.28 26.14 40.00
CA ILE A 558 -17.32 26.22 41.04
C ILE A 558 -17.50 24.86 41.73
N TYR A 559 -17.46 23.75 41.00
CA TYR A 559 -17.59 22.40 41.55
C TYR A 559 -16.33 21.98 42.32
N GLU A 560 -15.13 22.27 41.81
CA GLU A 560 -13.87 22.02 42.50
C GLU A 560 -13.73 22.91 43.75
N ALA A 561 -14.19 24.17 43.71
CA ALA A 561 -14.33 25.01 44.90
C ALA A 561 -15.39 24.47 45.88
N ALA A 562 -16.47 23.88 45.36
CA ALA A 562 -17.54 23.24 46.14
C ALA A 562 -17.15 21.88 46.72
N LEU A 563 -16.10 21.23 46.21
CA LEU A 563 -15.50 20.06 46.86
C LEU A 563 -14.29 20.42 47.72
N GLY A 564 -13.90 21.69 47.74
CA GLY A 564 -12.63 22.13 48.34
C GLY A 564 -11.38 21.65 47.60
N LEU A 565 -11.53 20.94 46.47
CA LEU A 565 -10.44 20.31 45.73
C LEU A 565 -9.57 21.32 44.97
N GLN A 566 -10.13 22.44 44.48
CA GLN A 566 -9.30 23.46 43.81
C GLN A 566 -8.33 24.19 44.76
N TYR A 567 -8.54 24.09 46.07
CA TYR A 567 -7.71 24.78 47.07
C TYR A 567 -7.03 23.82 48.05
N LEU A 568 -7.08 22.52 47.74
CA LEU A 568 -6.28 21.46 48.32
C LEU A 568 -5.18 20.99 47.36
N HIS A 569 -5.29 21.34 46.07
CA HIS A 569 -4.31 21.11 45.01
C HIS A 569 -4.22 22.29 44.00
N GLU A 570 -4.29 23.56 44.47
CA GLU A 570 -3.15 24.46 44.16
C GLU A 570 -2.04 24.10 45.13
#